data_AF-A0A4Y2ELD7-F1
#
_entry.id   AF-A0A4Y2ELD7-F1
#
_cell.length_a   1.000
_cell.length_b   1.000
_cell.length_c   1.000
_cell.angle_alpha   90.00
_cell.angle_beta   90.00
_cell.angle_gamma   90.00
#
_symmetry.space_group_name_H-M   'P 1'
#
loop_
_entity.id
_entity.type
_entity.pdbx_description
1 polymer ?
#
loop_
_entity_poly.entity_id
_entity_poly.type
_entity_poly.pdbx_seq_one_letter_code
_entity_poly.pdbx_strand_id
1 'polypeptide(L)'
;VALVDVLNEIGIIPDGIIGHSMGELGCAYADGSLTAEQILLISYGRGKALEDSNLEAGAMAALGKYAYVIDIFVSTMFKLN
;
A
#
# COMPACT_ATOMS: atom_id res chain seq x y z
N VAL A 1 -7.51 -6.73 7.76
CA VAL A 1 -8.37 -6.86 8.96
C VAL A 1 -9.21 -8.13 8.84
N ALA A 2 -10.38 -8.14 8.21
CA ALA A 2 -11.25 -9.33 8.18
C ALA A 2 -10.57 -10.64 7.71
N LEU A 3 -9.72 -10.60 6.67
CA LEU A 3 -9.01 -11.80 6.23
C LEU A 3 -7.98 -12.29 7.28
N VAL A 4 -7.36 -11.37 8.01
CA VAL A 4 -6.45 -11.71 9.12
C VAL A 4 -7.24 -12.40 10.24
N ASP A 5 -8.45 -11.92 10.54
CA ASP A 5 -9.34 -12.55 11.53
C ASP A 5 -9.68 -13.98 11.15
N VAL A 6 -10.03 -14.21 9.87
CA VAL A 6 -10.33 -15.56 9.37
C VAL A 6 -9.11 -16.48 9.50
N LEU A 7 -7.92 -16.00 9.14
CA LEU A 7 -6.69 -16.80 9.27
C LEU A 7 -6.38 -17.14 10.73
N ASN A 8 -6.52 -16.17 11.63
CA ASN A 8 -6.32 -16.39 13.07
C ASN A 8 -7.35 -17.37 13.65
N GLU A 9 -8.62 -17.27 13.27
CA GLU A 9 -9.70 -18.15 13.74
C GLU A 9 -9.47 -19.61 13.34
N ILE A 10 -8.88 -19.86 12.17
CA ILE A 10 -8.51 -21.21 11.72
C ILE A 10 -7.12 -21.65 12.22
N GLY A 11 -6.51 -20.89 13.12
CA GLY A 11 -5.24 -21.22 13.77
C GLY A 11 -3.99 -21.00 12.91
N ILE A 12 -4.08 -20.24 11.80
CA ILE A 12 -2.92 -19.85 11.00
C ILE A 12 -2.31 -18.59 11.62
N ILE A 13 -1.16 -18.76 12.25
CA ILE A 13 -0.39 -17.67 12.87
C ILE A 13 0.88 -17.46 12.02
N PRO A 14 1.13 -16.25 11.49
CA PRO A 14 2.30 -15.99 10.67
C PRO A 14 3.59 -15.90 11.50
N ASP A 15 4.68 -16.53 11.04
CA ASP A 15 6.02 -16.34 11.62
C ASP A 15 6.67 -15.01 11.20
N GLY A 16 6.17 -14.41 10.11
CA GLY A 16 6.65 -13.15 9.58
C GLY A 16 5.58 -12.49 8.71
N ILE A 17 5.60 -11.16 8.68
CA ILE A 17 4.57 -10.36 8.02
C ILE A 17 5.25 -9.27 7.19
N ILE A 18 4.86 -9.13 5.93
CA ILE A 18 5.37 -8.10 5.01
C ILE A 18 4.19 -7.44 4.31
N GLY A 19 4.16 -6.11 4.38
CA GLY A 19 3.17 -5.28 3.69
C GLY A 19 3.77 -4.61 2.45
N HIS A 20 2.91 -4.30 1.49
CA HIS A 20 3.28 -3.46 0.36
C HIS A 20 2.28 -2.30 0.24
N SER A 21 2.77 -1.07 0.29
CA SER A 21 1.92 0.13 0.26
C SER A 21 0.82 0.06 1.32
N MET A 22 -0.45 0.25 0.98
CA MET A 22 -1.58 0.11 1.91
C MET A 22 -1.67 -1.25 2.61
N GLY A 23 -1.03 -2.30 2.08
CA GLY A 23 -0.95 -3.61 2.73
C GLY A 23 -0.23 -3.60 4.08
N GLU A 24 0.64 -2.61 4.35
CA GLU A 24 1.30 -2.44 5.66
C GLU A 24 0.31 -2.21 6.80
N LEU A 25 -0.83 -1.58 6.52
CA LEU A 25 -1.90 -1.43 7.51
C LEU A 25 -2.51 -2.78 7.91
N GLY A 26 -2.62 -3.71 6.97
CA GLY A 26 -3.01 -5.09 7.26
C GLY A 26 -1.98 -5.81 8.13
N CYS A 27 -0.70 -5.49 7.97
CA CYS A 27 0.39 -6.06 8.75
C CYS A 27 0.40 -5.55 10.18
N ALA A 28 0.24 -4.24 10.36
CA ALA A 28 0.11 -3.61 11.68
C ALA A 28 -1.13 -4.09 12.46
N TYR A 29 -2.16 -4.55 11.75
CA TYR A 29 -3.27 -5.25 12.38
C TYR A 29 -2.90 -6.68 12.79
N ALA A 30 -2.24 -7.41 11.89
CA ALA A 30 -1.84 -8.81 12.11
C ALA A 30 -0.76 -8.99 13.19
N ASP A 31 0.13 -8.01 13.38
CA ASP A 31 1.13 -8.01 14.46
C ASP A 31 0.59 -7.43 15.79
N GLY A 32 -0.66 -6.94 15.81
CA GLY A 32 -1.31 -6.38 16.99
C GLY A 32 -0.87 -4.96 17.37
N SER A 33 -0.04 -4.28 16.57
CA SER A 33 0.41 -2.92 16.85
C SER A 33 -0.72 -1.89 16.75
N LEU A 34 -1.71 -2.13 15.88
CA LEU A 34 -2.86 -1.26 15.67
C LEU A 34 -4.18 -2.03 15.76
N THR A 35 -5.18 -1.41 16.35
CA THR A 35 -6.55 -1.95 16.41
C THR A 35 -7.25 -1.82 15.06
N ALA A 36 -8.31 -2.62 14.84
CA ALA A 36 -9.13 -2.50 13.64
C ALA A 36 -9.65 -1.07 13.45
N GLU A 37 -10.12 -0.42 14.51
CA GLU A 37 -10.61 0.97 14.47
C GLU A 37 -9.53 1.94 14.00
N GLN A 38 -8.31 1.84 14.55
CA GLN A 38 -7.18 2.68 14.13
C GLN A 38 -6.84 2.47 12.66
N ILE A 39 -6.85 1.22 12.18
CA ILE A 39 -6.61 0.91 10.78
C ILE A 39 -7.67 1.53 9.86
N LEU A 40 -8.95 1.47 10.24
CA LEU A 40 -10.01 2.12 9.47
C LEU A 40 -9.84 3.64 9.42
N LEU A 41 -9.55 4.27 10.57
CA LEU A 41 -9.34 5.71 10.66
C LEU A 41 -8.14 6.17 9.82
N ILE A 42 -7.02 5.46 9.87
CA ILE A 42 -5.82 5.77 9.07
C ILE A 42 -6.10 5.58 7.57
N SER A 43 -6.75 4.47 7.20
CA SER A 43 -7.09 4.18 5.80
C SER A 43 -8.00 5.27 5.23
N TYR A 44 -9.04 5.65 5.98
CA TYR A 44 -9.96 6.72 5.61
C TYR A 44 -9.24 8.08 5.53
N GLY A 45 -8.51 8.46 6.57
CA GLY A 45 -7.79 9.73 6.64
C GLY A 45 -6.78 9.89 5.50
N ARG A 46 -6.06 8.82 5.15
CA ARG A 46 -5.13 8.81 4.00
C ARG A 46 -5.86 9.03 2.68
N GLY A 47 -6.97 8.33 2.45
CA GLY A 47 -7.78 8.52 1.25
C GLY A 47 -8.37 9.93 1.16
N LYS A 48 -8.89 10.44 2.28
CA LYS A 48 -9.49 11.77 2.34
C LYS A 48 -8.47 12.88 2.12
N ALA A 49 -7.29 12.77 2.72
CA ALA A 49 -6.20 13.71 2.49
C ALA A 49 -5.77 13.77 1.01
N LEU A 50 -5.75 12.62 0.31
CA LEU A 50 -5.46 12.58 -1.13
C LEU A 50 -6.55 13.26 -1.96
N GLU A 51 -7.82 13.00 -1.65
CA GLU A 51 -8.97 13.64 -2.30
C GLU A 51 -8.94 15.17 -2.11
N ASP A 52 -8.69 15.63 -0.88
CA ASP A 52 -8.70 17.05 -0.53
C ASP A 52 -7.46 17.81 -1.06
N SER A 53 -6.40 17.10 -1.45
CA SER A 53 -5.15 17.71 -1.94
C SER A 53 -5.25 18.25 -3.38
N ASN A 54 -6.35 17.98 -4.11
CA ASN A 54 -6.59 18.45 -5.48
C ASN A 54 -5.37 18.30 -6.41
N LEU A 55 -4.72 17.13 -6.34
CA LEU A 55 -3.52 16.82 -7.13
C LEU A 55 -3.89 16.68 -8.61
N GLU A 56 -2.93 16.96 -9.48
CA GLU A 56 -3.07 16.67 -10.91
C GLU A 56 -3.30 15.17 -11.14
N ALA A 57 -4.03 14.84 -12.21
CA ALA A 57 -4.34 13.46 -12.54
C ALA A 57 -3.06 12.65 -12.80
N GLY A 58 -2.85 11.60 -12.01
CA GLY A 58 -1.75 10.65 -12.16
C GLY A 58 -2.24 9.23 -12.44
N ALA A 59 -1.32 8.35 -12.85
CA ALA A 59 -1.58 6.93 -13.05
C ALA A 59 -0.37 6.08 -12.63
N MET A 60 -0.61 4.80 -12.32
CA MET A 60 0.41 3.83 -11.98
C MET A 60 0.29 2.59 -12.87
N ALA A 61 1.42 2.03 -13.29
CA ALA A 61 1.47 0.80 -14.07
C ALA A 61 2.59 -0.10 -13.56
N ALA A 62 2.31 -1.40 -13.43
CA ALA A 62 3.32 -2.40 -13.15
C ALA A 62 4.08 -2.74 -14.43
N LEU A 63 5.41 -2.61 -14.41
CA LEU A 63 6.27 -2.90 -15.54
C LEU A 63 7.20 -4.06 -15.19
N GLY A 64 7.29 -5.07 -16.05
CA GLY A 64 8.19 -6.22 -15.90
C GLY A 64 9.64 -5.89 -16.26
N LYS A 65 10.16 -4.75 -15.81
CA LYS A 65 11.52 -4.30 -16.04
C LYS A 65 12.21 -3.96 -14.73
N TYR A 66 13.53 -4.05 -14.72
CA TYR A 66 14.31 -3.56 -13.58
C TYR A 66 14.10 -2.06 -13.38
N ALA A 67 14.05 -1.62 -12.12
CA ALA A 67 13.84 -0.22 -11.75
C ALA A 67 14.79 0.72 -12.51
N TYR A 68 16.08 0.38 -12.59
CA TYR A 68 17.07 1.20 -13.29
C TYR A 68 16.76 1.40 -14.79
N VAL A 69 16.16 0.40 -15.45
CA VAL A 69 15.77 0.49 -16.86
C VAL A 69 14.56 1.41 -17.02
N ILE A 70 13.63 1.34 -16.06
CA ILE A 70 12.46 2.22 -16.02
C ILE A 70 12.91 3.67 -15.84
N ASP A 71 13.84 3.94 -14.91
CA ASP A 71 14.33 5.30 -14.63
C ASP A 71 14.98 5.95 -15.87
N ILE A 72 15.83 5.21 -16.60
CA ILE A 72 16.45 5.70 -17.84
C ILE A 72 15.37 6.00 -18.88
N PHE A 73 14.39 5.10 -19.04
CA PHE A 73 13.34 5.26 -20.05
C PHE A 73 12.43 6.45 -19.75
N VAL A 74 11.96 6.58 -18.51
CA VAL A 74 11.14 7.70 -18.03
C VAL A 74 11.91 9.02 -18.17
N SER A 75 13.16 9.07 -17.69
CA SER A 75 13.97 10.29 -17.78
C SER A 75 14.26 10.73 -19.23
N THR A 76 14.27 9.81 -20.19
CA THR A 76 14.48 10.13 -21.61
C THR A 76 13.17 10.57 -22.27
N MET A 77 12.06 9.89 -22.00
CA MET A 77 10.74 10.21 -22.56
C MET A 77 10.23 11.59 -22.12
N PHE A 78 10.38 11.95 -20.84
CA PHE A 78 9.84 13.21 -20.30
C PHE A 78 10.78 14.42 -20.48
N LYS A 79 12.03 14.22 -20.92
CA LYS A 79 12.95 15.32 -21.31
C LYS A 79 12.81 15.77 -22.77
N LEU A 80 11.95 15.10 -23.55
CA LEU A 80 11.73 15.40 -24.98
C LEU A 80 10.48 16.27 -25.24
N ASN A 81 9.84 16.79 -24.19
CA ASN A 81 8.85 17.87 -24.26
C ASN A 81 9.39 19.11 -23.54
#